data_AF-A0A432EWS1-F1
#
_entry.id   AF-A0A432EWS1-F1
#
_cell.length_a   1.000
_cell.length_b   1.000
_cell.length_c   1.000
_cell.angle_alpha   90.00
_cell.angle_beta   90.00
_cell.angle_gamma   90.00
#
_symmetry.space_group_name_H-M   'P 1'
#
loop_
_entity.id
_entity.type
_entity.pdbx_description
1 polymer ?
#
loop_
_entity_poly.entity_id
_entity_poly.type
_entity_poly.pdbx_seq_one_letter_code
_entity_poly.pdbx_strand_id
1 'polypeptide(L)'
;MIPKFDKDDDGILNKTERSAARKHVEEQRSGDGGGDRGQRGGRPPRPDGNRGGRPPIGGDRGGRPDPRGGGGRPAPEPRDFSKAERLEPGNDKDPGTKLYDEGTLRTLFITFKDDEWKEEMEVFYRTDVAVPADLIVDGKLFKDVGLKYRGNSSYFSVSPDLKRSMNLYVDHKHGDQKLLGYKTLNLLNSNSDPTFMREVIYSHVARDYIPAFKGNFVKVVINGESWGIYSHIQQFNKDFLEDNFGTRGGVRWKIGAGGGGRGNLGYPGDLKEDYGGYQLGTEGADDAWKKIAEFTRLLNETPLGELAEKLNGRFDIDSAMWSLALECVFQDEGYFTRGSDYNLYLDPDGRFHLLQHDGNEVMNIPGGPGMPSG
;
A
#
# COMPACT_ATOMS: atom_id res chain seq x y z
N MET A 1 -15.08 -4.19 -13.70
CA MET A 1 -16.20 -3.30 -14.07
C MET A 1 -16.02 -2.77 -15.47
N ILE A 2 -14.82 -2.33 -15.86
CA ILE A 2 -14.55 -1.78 -17.19
C ILE A 2 -15.05 -2.72 -18.29
N PRO A 3 -14.69 -4.03 -18.34
CA PRO A 3 -15.15 -4.94 -19.40
C PRO A 3 -16.67 -5.14 -19.52
N LYS A 4 -17.44 -4.65 -18.55
CA LYS A 4 -18.91 -4.79 -18.50
C LYS A 4 -19.64 -3.50 -18.88
N PHE A 5 -19.03 -2.34 -18.63
CA PHE A 5 -19.72 -1.05 -18.71
C PHE A 5 -19.10 -0.10 -19.73
N ASP A 6 -17.86 -0.34 -20.16
CA ASP A 6 -17.21 0.35 -21.26
C ASP A 6 -17.91 -0.05 -22.56
N LYS A 7 -18.69 0.87 -23.15
CA LYS A 7 -19.48 0.60 -24.37
C LYS A 7 -18.79 1.12 -25.62
N ASP A 8 -17.89 2.08 -25.47
CA ASP A 8 -17.10 2.62 -26.58
C ASP A 8 -15.74 1.92 -26.73
N ASP A 9 -15.44 0.93 -25.88
CA ASP A 9 -14.24 0.08 -25.87
C ASP A 9 -12.94 0.91 -25.80
N ASP A 10 -12.99 2.05 -25.11
CA ASP A 10 -11.85 2.97 -25.02
C ASP A 10 -11.00 2.77 -23.76
N GLY A 11 -11.36 1.79 -22.92
CA GLY A 11 -10.62 1.34 -21.75
C GLY A 11 -10.89 2.17 -20.49
N ILE A 12 -11.71 3.21 -20.58
CA ILE A 12 -12.14 4.02 -19.43
C ILE A 12 -13.66 4.18 -19.42
N LEU A 13 -14.22 4.56 -18.27
CA LEU A 13 -15.66 4.80 -18.19
C LEU A 13 -15.99 6.29 -18.30
N ASN A 14 -16.78 6.65 -19.30
CA ASN A 14 -17.37 7.98 -19.40
C ASN A 14 -18.47 8.19 -18.34
N LYS A 15 -19.02 9.42 -18.21
CA LYS A 15 -19.99 9.75 -17.14
C LYS A 15 -21.21 8.83 -17.14
N THR A 16 -21.76 8.53 -18.31
CA THR A 16 -22.95 7.68 -18.45
C THR A 16 -22.65 6.24 -18.03
N GLU A 17 -21.48 5.73 -18.40
CA GLU A 17 -21.04 4.38 -18.05
C GLU A 17 -20.70 4.26 -16.56
N ARG A 18 -20.02 5.26 -15.98
CA ARG A 18 -19.77 5.32 -14.53
C ARG A 18 -21.07 5.37 -13.74
N SER A 19 -22.06 6.13 -14.20
CA SER A 19 -23.38 6.16 -13.56
C SER A 19 -24.04 4.77 -13.53
N ALA A 20 -23.95 4.02 -14.63
CA ALA A 20 -24.48 2.65 -14.72
C ALA A 20 -23.66 1.66 -13.84
N ALA A 21 -22.33 1.78 -13.87
CA ALA A 21 -21.42 0.98 -13.07
C ALA A 21 -21.64 1.22 -11.55
N ARG A 22 -21.85 2.48 -11.16
CA ARG A 22 -22.14 2.88 -9.78
C ARG A 22 -23.41 2.22 -9.26
N LYS A 23 -24.52 2.34 -10.01
CA LYS A 23 -25.79 1.68 -9.67
C LYS A 23 -25.61 0.18 -9.49
N HIS A 24 -24.84 -0.47 -10.35
CA HIS A 24 -24.56 -1.89 -10.24
C HIS A 24 -23.81 -2.27 -8.95
N VAL A 25 -22.80 -1.49 -8.55
CA VAL A 25 -22.05 -1.73 -7.30
C VAL A 25 -22.94 -1.52 -6.08
N GLU A 26 -23.76 -0.47 -6.09
CA GLU A 26 -24.70 -0.16 -5.00
C GLU A 26 -25.78 -1.24 -4.85
N GLU A 27 -26.31 -1.77 -5.95
CA GLU A 27 -27.24 -2.91 -5.95
C GLU A 27 -26.59 -4.18 -5.41
N GLN A 28 -25.34 -4.48 -5.81
CA GLN A 28 -24.60 -5.62 -5.27
C GLN A 28 -24.37 -5.51 -3.77
N ARG A 29 -23.97 -4.33 -3.28
CA ARG A 29 -23.76 -4.08 -1.84
C ARG A 29 -25.05 -4.10 -1.03
N SER A 30 -26.18 -3.72 -1.64
CA SER A 30 -27.50 -3.68 -1.00
C SER A 30 -28.22 -5.04 -1.02
N GLY A 31 -27.97 -5.86 -2.06
CA GLY A 31 -28.47 -7.22 -2.18
C GLY A 31 -27.78 -8.22 -1.25
N ASP A 32 -26.56 -7.94 -0.82
CA ASP A 32 -25.76 -8.75 0.11
C ASP A 32 -26.09 -8.46 1.60
N GLY A 33 -27.37 -8.17 1.87
CA GLY A 33 -27.89 -7.76 3.17
C GLY A 33 -27.62 -8.79 4.28
N GLY A 34 -26.55 -8.56 5.05
CA GLY A 34 -26.33 -9.18 6.36
C GLY A 34 -25.04 -9.97 6.57
N GLY A 35 -24.04 -9.89 5.68
CA GLY A 35 -22.86 -10.78 5.73
C GLY A 35 -21.51 -10.17 6.11
N ASP A 36 -21.25 -8.87 5.89
CA ASP A 36 -19.86 -8.37 5.94
C ASP A 36 -19.49 -7.63 7.23
N ARG A 37 -19.72 -8.28 8.37
CA ARG A 37 -18.93 -8.02 9.58
C ARG A 37 -17.72 -8.93 9.59
N GLY A 38 -16.71 -8.59 8.79
CA GLY A 38 -15.35 -9.09 8.90
C GLY A 38 -15.22 -10.60 8.71
N GLN A 39 -14.64 -11.00 7.58
CA GLN A 39 -13.97 -12.30 7.46
C GLN A 39 -12.80 -12.38 8.45
N ARG A 40 -13.11 -12.63 9.73
CA ARG A 40 -12.22 -13.34 10.64
C ARG A 40 -12.35 -14.80 10.26
N GLY A 41 -11.29 -15.35 9.66
CA GLY A 41 -11.17 -16.78 9.39
C GLY A 41 -11.59 -17.58 10.62
N GLY A 42 -12.62 -18.40 10.43
CA GLY A 42 -13.13 -19.32 11.44
C GLY A 42 -12.02 -20.25 11.91
N ARG A 43 -11.80 -20.27 13.22
CA ARG A 43 -10.94 -21.26 13.88
C ARG A 43 -11.66 -22.61 13.83
N PRO A 44 -11.11 -23.67 13.23
CA PRO A 44 -11.72 -24.99 13.32
C PRO A 44 -11.64 -25.49 14.79
N PRO A 45 -12.67 -26.19 15.29
CA PRO A 45 -12.65 -26.75 16.63
C PRO A 45 -11.64 -27.89 16.69
N ARG A 46 -10.76 -27.88 17.71
CA ARG A 46 -9.88 -29.01 18.01
C ARG A 46 -10.69 -30.11 18.70
N PRO A 47 -10.51 -31.39 18.32
CA PRO A 47 -11.10 -32.51 19.05
C PRO A 47 -10.33 -32.78 20.34
N ASP A 48 -11.09 -32.90 21.42
CA ASP A 48 -10.95 -33.74 22.63
C ASP A 48 -9.59 -33.95 23.31
N GLY A 49 -9.57 -33.81 24.64
CA GLY A 49 -8.50 -34.39 25.47
C GLY A 49 -8.36 -33.84 26.89
N ASN A 50 -9.30 -34.18 27.76
CA ASN A 50 -9.29 -33.95 29.21
C ASN A 50 -8.03 -34.54 29.90
N ARG A 51 -7.32 -33.78 30.75
CA ARG A 51 -6.52 -34.27 31.91
C ARG A 51 -5.98 -33.14 32.82
N GLY A 52 -6.58 -33.01 34.01
CA GLY A 52 -5.87 -33.11 35.31
C GLY A 52 -5.09 -31.93 35.93
N GLY A 53 -5.79 -31.09 36.71
CA GLY A 53 -5.55 -30.67 38.12
C GLY A 53 -4.18 -30.28 38.73
N ARG A 54 -4.10 -29.03 39.25
CA ARG A 54 -3.62 -28.50 40.59
C ARG A 54 -2.77 -27.20 40.46
N PRO A 55 -2.63 -26.34 41.51
CA PRO A 55 -3.54 -25.87 42.57
C PRO A 55 -3.61 -24.30 42.62
N PRO A 56 -4.36 -23.64 43.54
CA PRO A 56 -4.66 -22.21 43.42
C PRO A 56 -3.55 -21.33 44.00
N ILE A 57 -3.00 -20.43 43.18
CA ILE A 57 -2.19 -19.31 43.67
C ILE A 57 -3.09 -18.07 43.63
N GLY A 58 -3.47 -17.62 44.83
CA GLY A 58 -4.13 -16.34 45.04
C GLY A 58 -3.20 -15.19 44.69
N GLY A 59 -3.69 -14.30 43.85
CA GLY A 59 -3.06 -13.04 43.46
C GLY A 59 -4.01 -12.36 42.50
N ASP A 60 -4.45 -11.15 42.86
CA ASP A 60 -5.38 -10.30 42.13
C ASP A 60 -5.15 -10.35 40.61
N ARG A 61 -5.98 -11.13 39.91
CA ARG A 61 -6.19 -10.96 38.47
C ARG A 61 -7.22 -9.87 38.33
N GLY A 62 -6.74 -8.65 38.17
CA GLY A 62 -7.52 -7.55 37.62
C GLY A 62 -8.37 -8.06 36.46
N GLY A 63 -9.68 -7.78 36.55
CA GLY A 63 -10.66 -8.24 35.58
C GLY A 63 -10.25 -7.88 34.16
N ARG A 64 -10.66 -8.73 33.21
CA ARG A 64 -10.58 -8.43 31.78
C ARG A 64 -11.14 -7.01 31.54
N PRO A 65 -10.39 -6.11 30.89
CA PRO A 65 -10.94 -4.81 30.52
C PRO A 65 -12.18 -5.02 29.63
N ASP A 66 -13.25 -4.35 30.02
CA ASP A 66 -14.45 -4.16 29.20
C ASP A 66 -14.03 -3.60 27.82
N PRO A 67 -14.49 -4.17 26.69
CA PRO A 67 -14.23 -3.63 25.35
C PRO A 67 -14.78 -2.20 25.13
N ARG A 68 -15.51 -1.64 26.09
CA ARG A 68 -16.08 -0.28 26.05
C ARG A 68 -15.27 0.77 26.80
N GLY A 69 -14.11 0.42 27.36
CA GLY A 69 -13.19 1.35 28.00
C GLY A 69 -12.30 2.10 27.01
N GLY A 70 -12.91 2.83 26.07
CA GLY A 70 -12.18 3.74 25.18
C GLY A 70 -11.61 4.89 25.98
N GLY A 71 -10.29 4.92 26.15
CA GLY A 71 -9.58 6.17 26.47
C GLY A 71 -9.99 7.19 25.42
N GLY A 72 -10.75 8.20 25.83
CA GLY A 72 -11.41 9.16 24.95
C GLY A 72 -10.40 9.95 24.14
N ARG A 73 -10.00 9.43 22.99
CA ARG A 73 -9.71 10.31 21.86
C ARG A 73 -11.04 10.96 21.50
N PRO A 74 -11.16 12.30 21.53
CA PRO A 74 -12.30 12.97 20.94
C PRO A 74 -12.55 12.37 19.56
N ALA A 75 -13.82 12.13 19.21
CA ALA A 75 -14.14 11.86 17.81
C ALA A 75 -13.46 12.96 16.98
N PRO A 76 -12.68 12.61 15.93
CA PRO A 76 -12.01 13.63 15.14
C PRO A 76 -13.06 14.64 14.70
N GLU A 77 -12.83 15.92 15.01
CA GLU A 77 -13.76 16.95 14.57
C GLU A 77 -13.89 16.83 13.04
N PRO A 78 -15.12 16.87 12.50
CA PRO A 78 -15.31 16.90 11.06
C PRO A 78 -14.45 18.01 10.48
N ARG A 79 -13.65 17.71 9.46
CA ARG A 79 -12.86 18.74 8.80
C ARG A 79 -13.82 19.77 8.23
N ASP A 80 -13.73 20.99 8.74
CA ASP A 80 -14.51 22.11 8.24
C ASP A 80 -13.87 22.62 6.95
N PHE A 81 -14.23 21.99 5.84
CA PHE A 81 -13.79 22.36 4.49
C PHE A 81 -14.16 23.81 4.11
N SER A 82 -15.12 24.45 4.80
CA SER A 82 -15.44 25.87 4.58
C SER A 82 -14.28 26.80 4.98
N LYS A 83 -13.33 26.32 5.79
CA LYS A 83 -12.10 27.03 6.18
C LYS A 83 -10.87 26.59 5.41
N ALA A 84 -10.99 25.66 4.46
CA ALA A 84 -9.86 25.21 3.68
C ALA A 84 -9.32 26.38 2.82
N GLU A 85 -8.00 26.47 2.76
CA GLU A 85 -7.31 27.39 1.85
C GLU A 85 -7.76 27.08 0.41
N ARG A 86 -8.23 28.11 -0.31
CA ARG A 86 -8.56 28.01 -1.73
C ARG A 86 -7.41 28.48 -2.59
N LEU A 87 -7.04 27.66 -3.56
CA LEU A 87 -5.87 27.87 -4.40
C LEU A 87 -6.22 27.56 -5.85
N GLU A 88 -5.72 28.42 -6.74
CA GLU A 88 -5.77 28.20 -8.18
C GLU A 88 -4.36 27.94 -8.70
N PRO A 89 -4.20 27.23 -9.83
CA PRO A 89 -2.91 27.08 -10.48
C PRO A 89 -2.28 28.46 -10.75
N GLY A 90 -1.11 28.70 -10.15
CA GLY A 90 -0.33 29.90 -10.42
C GLY A 90 0.45 29.81 -11.73
N ASN A 91 1.19 30.88 -12.05
CA ASN A 91 2.21 30.87 -13.11
C ASN A 91 3.53 30.23 -12.62
N ASP A 92 3.45 29.26 -11.70
CA ASP A 92 4.61 28.57 -11.15
C ASP A 92 5.33 27.85 -12.29
N LYS A 93 6.60 28.20 -12.48
CA LYS A 93 7.44 27.58 -13.51
C LYS A 93 8.01 26.27 -12.98
N ASP A 94 8.25 25.33 -13.89
CA ASP A 94 8.98 24.11 -13.57
C ASP A 94 10.32 24.47 -12.89
N PRO A 95 10.54 24.06 -11.63
CA PRO A 95 11.79 24.29 -10.92
C PRO A 95 12.98 23.52 -11.53
N GLY A 96 12.76 22.65 -12.52
CA GLY A 96 13.82 21.88 -13.18
C GLY A 96 14.33 20.72 -12.34
N THR A 97 13.60 20.33 -11.29
CA THR A 97 13.94 19.23 -10.39
C THR A 97 13.17 17.94 -10.75
N LYS A 98 13.70 16.78 -10.33
CA LYS A 98 13.04 15.48 -10.56
C LYS A 98 11.76 15.36 -9.73
N LEU A 99 10.86 14.42 -10.09
CA LEU A 99 9.58 14.24 -9.39
C LEU A 99 9.74 14.01 -7.88
N TYR A 100 10.74 13.21 -7.51
CA TYR A 100 11.05 12.83 -6.13
C TYR A 100 12.20 13.65 -5.53
N ASP A 101 12.43 14.87 -6.03
CA ASP A 101 13.34 15.79 -5.36
C ASP A 101 12.78 16.16 -3.98
N GLU A 102 13.55 15.91 -2.93
CA GLU A 102 13.12 16.12 -1.54
C GLU A 102 13.12 17.60 -1.12
N GLY A 103 13.86 18.45 -1.84
CA GLY A 103 13.91 19.89 -1.62
C GLY A 103 12.77 20.67 -2.29
N THR A 104 11.95 20.01 -3.12
CA THR A 104 10.89 20.64 -3.89
C THR A 104 9.51 20.21 -3.41
N LEU A 105 8.70 21.16 -2.93
CA LEU A 105 7.28 20.93 -2.65
C LEU A 105 6.41 21.30 -3.86
N ARG A 106 6.06 20.30 -4.68
CA ARG A 106 5.19 20.50 -5.84
C ARG A 106 3.72 20.53 -5.42
N THR A 107 2.91 21.31 -6.14
CA THR A 107 1.45 21.35 -5.94
C THR A 107 0.75 20.64 -7.10
N LEU A 108 -0.09 19.65 -6.79
CA LEU A 108 -0.95 18.95 -7.72
C LEU A 108 -2.34 19.59 -7.69
N PHE A 109 -2.70 20.31 -8.74
CA PHE A 109 -4.04 20.87 -8.91
C PHE A 109 -4.89 19.88 -9.71
N ILE A 110 -5.86 19.26 -9.06
CA ILE A 110 -6.75 18.26 -9.64
C ILE A 110 -8.13 18.88 -9.82
N THR A 111 -8.69 18.73 -11.01
CA THR A 111 -10.03 19.22 -11.33
C THR A 111 -10.91 18.06 -11.80
N PHE A 112 -11.85 17.65 -10.96
CA PHE A 112 -12.91 16.74 -11.37
C PHE A 112 -13.99 17.51 -12.13
N LYS A 113 -14.53 16.90 -13.18
CA LYS A 113 -15.60 17.50 -14.00
C LYS A 113 -16.98 17.35 -13.37
N ASP A 114 -17.13 16.37 -12.48
CA ASP A 114 -18.39 15.98 -11.86
C ASP A 114 -18.36 16.31 -10.36
N ASP A 115 -19.46 16.88 -9.85
CA ASP A 115 -19.57 17.26 -8.43
C ASP A 115 -19.62 16.02 -7.52
N GLU A 116 -20.10 14.89 -8.04
CA GLU A 116 -20.22 13.61 -7.34
C GLU A 116 -18.92 12.78 -7.34
N TRP A 117 -17.78 13.38 -7.68
CA TRP A 117 -16.50 12.67 -7.80
C TRP A 117 -16.11 11.92 -6.53
N LYS A 118 -16.46 12.46 -5.35
CA LYS A 118 -16.12 11.87 -4.06
C LYS A 118 -16.92 10.59 -3.85
N GLU A 119 -18.21 10.61 -4.14
CA GLU A 119 -19.09 9.44 -4.11
C GLU A 119 -18.65 8.39 -5.14
N GLU A 120 -18.24 8.81 -6.35
CA GLU A 120 -17.68 7.90 -7.35
C GLU A 120 -16.41 7.21 -6.83
N MET A 121 -15.49 7.99 -6.25
CA MET A 121 -14.26 7.46 -5.64
C MET A 121 -14.54 6.46 -4.52
N GLU A 122 -15.57 6.69 -3.70
CA GLU A 122 -16.03 5.78 -2.65
C GLU A 122 -16.65 4.49 -3.21
N VAL A 123 -17.55 4.61 -4.19
CA VAL A 123 -18.23 3.45 -4.77
C VAL A 123 -17.23 2.57 -5.51
N PHE A 124 -16.32 3.18 -6.26
CA PHE A 124 -15.32 2.47 -7.07
C PHE A 124 -14.10 1.97 -6.28
N TYR A 125 -14.05 2.17 -4.95
CA TYR A 125 -13.02 1.56 -4.11
C TYR A 125 -12.97 0.03 -4.31
N ARG A 126 -11.76 -0.49 -4.55
CA ARG A 126 -11.46 -1.90 -4.92
C ARG A 126 -12.07 -2.40 -6.23
N THR A 127 -12.54 -1.51 -7.10
CA THR A 127 -12.85 -1.84 -8.50
C THR A 127 -11.66 -1.52 -9.41
N ASP A 128 -11.75 -1.86 -10.69
CA ASP A 128 -10.82 -1.46 -11.75
C ASP A 128 -11.03 -0.01 -12.22
N VAL A 129 -12.19 0.61 -11.98
CA VAL A 129 -12.53 1.97 -12.43
C VAL A 129 -11.70 3.03 -11.69
N ALA A 130 -11.13 3.98 -12.44
CA ALA A 130 -10.60 5.24 -11.92
C ALA A 130 -11.55 6.38 -12.27
N VAL A 131 -11.63 7.39 -11.39
CA VAL A 131 -12.45 8.58 -11.64
C VAL A 131 -11.61 9.60 -12.42
N PRO A 132 -12.05 10.04 -13.61
CA PRO A 132 -11.28 10.93 -14.45
C PRO A 132 -11.26 12.36 -13.93
N ALA A 133 -10.10 13.01 -14.04
CA ALA A 133 -9.89 14.40 -13.71
C ALA A 133 -8.85 15.02 -14.66
N ASP A 134 -8.73 16.35 -14.63
CA ASP A 134 -7.59 17.04 -15.20
C ASP A 134 -6.58 17.37 -14.09
N LEU A 135 -5.29 17.35 -14.41
CA LEU A 135 -4.19 17.65 -13.49
C LEU A 135 -3.35 18.79 -14.03
N ILE A 136 -3.05 19.79 -13.20
CA ILE A 136 -2.05 20.82 -13.48
C ILE A 136 -0.92 20.72 -12.46
N VAL A 137 0.32 20.65 -12.95
CA VAL A 137 1.56 20.67 -12.15
C VAL A 137 2.55 21.58 -12.85
N ASP A 138 3.11 22.55 -12.13
CA ASP A 138 4.08 23.54 -12.65
C ASP A 138 3.62 24.22 -13.95
N GLY A 139 2.33 24.59 -14.00
CA GLY A 139 1.70 25.20 -15.17
C GLY A 139 1.43 24.25 -16.36
N LYS A 140 1.80 22.97 -16.27
CA LYS A 140 1.53 21.98 -17.32
C LYS A 140 0.24 21.21 -17.06
N LEU A 141 -0.64 21.20 -18.07
CA LEU A 141 -1.90 20.44 -18.06
C LEU A 141 -1.71 18.99 -18.53
N PHE A 142 -2.28 18.07 -17.77
CA PHE A 142 -2.45 16.66 -18.08
C PHE A 142 -3.96 16.36 -18.05
N LYS A 143 -4.55 16.13 -19.22
CA LYS A 143 -5.98 15.85 -19.34
C LYS A 143 -6.29 14.39 -19.03
N ASP A 144 -7.49 14.16 -18.51
CA ASP A 144 -8.09 12.82 -18.34
C ASP A 144 -7.18 11.83 -17.59
N VAL A 145 -6.54 12.31 -16.52
CA VAL A 145 -5.86 11.48 -15.52
C VAL A 145 -6.88 10.72 -14.68
N GLY A 146 -6.49 9.61 -14.07
CA GLY A 146 -7.37 8.78 -13.24
C GLY A 146 -7.03 8.87 -11.77
N LEU A 147 -8.03 8.92 -10.90
CA LEU A 147 -7.85 8.84 -9.45
C LEU A 147 -8.59 7.64 -8.85
N LYS A 148 -7.97 7.01 -7.84
CA LYS A 148 -8.58 5.92 -7.06
C LYS A 148 -8.18 6.02 -5.60
N TYR A 149 -9.11 5.76 -4.69
CA TYR A 149 -8.74 5.57 -3.30
C TYR A 149 -7.91 4.31 -3.13
N ARG A 150 -6.93 4.38 -2.23
CA ARG A 150 -5.99 3.28 -1.97
C ARG A 150 -5.79 3.05 -0.47
N GLY A 151 -5.07 1.97 -0.19
CA GLY A 151 -4.77 1.53 1.16
C GLY A 151 -5.83 0.57 1.68
N ASN A 152 -5.55 -0.02 2.84
CA ASN A 152 -6.48 -0.90 3.53
C ASN A 152 -6.84 -0.25 4.86
N SER A 153 -5.94 -0.31 5.84
CA SER A 153 -6.11 0.28 7.16
C SER A 153 -6.35 1.79 7.09
N SER A 154 -5.58 2.52 6.27
CA SER A 154 -5.72 3.98 6.09
C SER A 154 -7.05 4.41 5.47
N TYR A 155 -7.71 3.53 4.70
CA TYR A 155 -9.01 3.81 4.10
C TYR A 155 -10.14 3.61 5.11
N PHE A 156 -10.09 2.53 5.89
CA PHE A 156 -11.14 2.21 6.88
C PHE A 156 -10.99 2.97 8.21
N SER A 157 -9.78 3.42 8.56
CA SER A 157 -9.52 4.21 9.78
C SER A 157 -9.82 5.70 9.62
N VAL A 158 -10.08 6.17 8.40
CA VAL A 158 -10.33 7.58 8.09
C VAL A 158 -11.74 7.73 7.54
N SER A 159 -12.51 8.65 8.13
CA SER A 159 -13.84 8.99 7.65
C SER A 159 -13.81 9.35 6.16
N PRO A 160 -14.84 9.01 5.35
CA PRO A 160 -14.97 9.47 3.96
C PRO A 160 -14.85 10.99 3.83
N ASP A 161 -15.20 11.74 4.87
CA ASP A 161 -15.11 13.20 4.90
C ASP A 161 -13.72 13.75 5.21
N LEU A 162 -12.74 12.89 5.39
CA LEU A 162 -11.37 13.29 5.70
C LEU A 162 -10.41 12.92 4.58
N LYS A 163 -9.17 13.35 4.75
CA LYS A 163 -8.09 13.16 3.78
C LYS A 163 -7.75 11.67 3.63
N ARG A 164 -8.15 11.06 2.51
CA ARG A 164 -7.83 9.67 2.17
C ARG A 164 -6.64 9.57 1.22
N SER A 165 -5.93 8.44 1.30
CA SER A 165 -4.84 8.12 0.38
C SER A 165 -5.39 7.84 -1.01
N MET A 166 -4.70 8.32 -2.05
CA MET A 166 -5.11 8.17 -3.45
C MET A 166 -3.95 7.65 -4.31
N ASN A 167 -4.27 6.87 -5.33
CA ASN A 167 -3.41 6.72 -6.50
C ASN A 167 -3.85 7.73 -7.55
N LEU A 168 -2.89 8.39 -8.19
CA LEU A 168 -3.11 9.19 -9.39
C LEU A 168 -2.40 8.51 -10.57
N TYR A 169 -3.15 8.25 -11.63
CA TYR A 169 -2.70 7.62 -12.88
C TYR A 169 -2.66 8.69 -13.96
N VAL A 170 -1.47 9.18 -14.27
CA VAL A 170 -1.24 10.25 -15.26
C VAL A 170 -1.55 9.75 -16.67
N ASP A 171 -1.33 8.47 -16.95
CA ASP A 171 -1.54 7.83 -18.25
C ASP A 171 -2.90 7.13 -18.38
N HIS A 172 -3.90 7.57 -17.61
CA HIS A 172 -5.18 6.88 -17.52
C HIS A 172 -5.92 6.77 -18.86
N LYS A 173 -6.16 7.89 -19.55
CA LYS A 173 -6.70 7.92 -20.92
C LYS A 173 -5.58 7.85 -21.96
N HIS A 174 -4.53 8.65 -21.77
CA HIS A 174 -3.48 8.85 -22.77
C HIS A 174 -2.21 8.13 -22.32
N GLY A 175 -1.95 6.96 -22.89
CA GLY A 175 -0.91 6.03 -22.44
C GLY A 175 0.55 6.54 -22.52
N ASP A 176 0.79 7.65 -23.20
CA ASP A 176 2.09 8.31 -23.35
C ASP A 176 2.32 9.43 -22.30
N GLN A 177 1.28 9.87 -21.59
CA GLN A 177 1.42 10.89 -20.57
C GLN A 177 2.29 10.42 -19.42
N LYS A 178 3.24 11.29 -19.03
CA LYS A 178 4.13 11.07 -17.88
C LYS A 178 4.36 12.39 -17.17
N LEU A 179 4.30 12.36 -15.85
CA LEU A 179 4.75 13.47 -15.00
C LEU A 179 6.20 13.20 -14.59
N LEU A 180 7.13 13.98 -15.17
CA LEU A 180 8.56 13.91 -14.84
C LEU A 180 9.13 12.48 -14.87
N GLY A 181 8.70 11.68 -15.86
CA GLY A 181 9.13 10.30 -16.07
C GLY A 181 8.19 9.22 -15.54
N TYR A 182 7.23 9.56 -14.68
CA TYR A 182 6.37 8.60 -13.98
C TYR A 182 4.93 8.63 -14.46
N LYS A 183 4.28 7.46 -14.44
CA LYS A 183 2.88 7.26 -14.83
C LYS A 183 1.90 7.23 -13.67
N THR A 184 2.38 6.80 -12.49
CA THR A 184 1.53 6.65 -11.31
C THR A 184 2.19 7.28 -10.10
N LEU A 185 1.40 8.01 -9.32
CA LEU A 185 1.81 8.64 -8.07
C LEU A 185 1.01 8.04 -6.91
N ASN A 186 1.69 7.71 -5.81
CA ASN A 186 1.03 7.29 -4.58
C ASN A 186 0.94 8.49 -3.62
N LEU A 187 -0.27 8.98 -3.39
CA LEU A 187 -0.54 10.09 -2.48
C LEU A 187 -1.02 9.51 -1.15
N LEU A 188 -0.16 9.50 -0.13
CA LEU A 188 -0.45 8.89 1.17
C LEU A 188 -0.92 9.96 2.16
N ASN A 189 -2.01 9.67 2.88
CA ASN A 189 -2.63 10.62 3.79
C ASN A 189 -1.86 10.81 5.11
N SER A 190 -0.95 9.89 5.43
CA SER A 190 -0.13 9.87 6.64
C SER A 190 -0.96 9.78 7.93
N ASN A 191 -2.09 9.08 7.89
CA ASN A 191 -3.04 9.02 9.02
C ASN A 191 -2.42 8.47 10.33
N SER A 192 -1.46 7.55 10.24
CA SER A 192 -0.73 7.00 11.39
C SER A 192 0.53 7.79 11.75
N ASP A 193 0.92 8.77 10.94
CA ASP A 193 2.15 9.53 11.09
C ASP A 193 1.89 11.03 11.29
N PRO A 194 1.80 11.53 12.55
CA PRO A 194 1.65 12.96 12.83
C PRO A 194 2.76 13.85 12.27
N THR A 195 3.91 13.28 11.89
CA THR A 195 5.03 14.04 11.33
C THR A 195 4.95 14.15 9.81
N PHE A 196 4.19 13.27 9.14
CA PHE A 196 4.23 13.01 7.69
C PHE A 196 5.56 12.46 7.16
N MET A 197 6.63 12.52 7.93
CA MET A 197 8.00 12.35 7.44
C MET A 197 8.54 10.94 7.55
N ARG A 198 7.94 10.03 8.33
CA ARG A 198 8.55 8.74 8.68
C ARG A 198 8.89 7.91 7.47
N GLU A 199 7.94 7.72 6.57
CA GLU A 199 8.13 6.89 5.38
C GLU A 199 9.14 7.51 4.39
N VAL A 200 9.18 8.84 4.30
CA VAL A 200 10.14 9.56 3.45
C VAL A 200 11.56 9.45 4.02
N ILE A 201 11.73 9.61 5.34
CA ILE A 201 13.03 9.44 6.02
C ILE A 201 13.51 8.00 5.91
N TYR A 202 12.63 7.04 6.18
CA TYR A 202 12.93 5.61 6.05
C TYR A 202 13.41 5.29 4.63
N SER A 203 12.64 5.72 3.63
CA SER A 203 12.96 5.56 2.20
C SER A 203 14.25 6.28 1.78
N HIS A 204 14.56 7.43 2.37
CA HIS A 204 15.81 8.15 2.14
C HIS A 204 17.01 7.34 2.64
N VAL A 205 16.99 6.93 3.91
CA VAL A 205 18.10 6.19 4.52
C VAL A 205 18.27 4.81 3.89
N ALA A 206 17.17 4.09 3.59
CA ALA A 206 17.25 2.77 2.99
C ALA A 206 17.97 2.78 1.63
N ARG A 207 17.81 3.85 0.83
CA ARG A 207 18.44 3.98 -0.49
C ARG A 207 19.97 4.07 -0.46
N ASP A 208 20.58 4.37 0.67
CA ASP A 208 22.04 4.35 0.82
C ASP A 208 22.59 2.92 0.91
N TYR A 209 21.73 1.92 1.16
CA TYR A 209 22.13 0.54 1.45
C TYR A 209 21.51 -0.48 0.49
N ILE A 210 20.25 -0.27 0.08
CA ILE A 210 19.47 -1.22 -0.71
C ILE A 210 18.64 -0.52 -1.79
N PRO A 211 18.23 -1.24 -2.85
CA PRO A 211 17.12 -0.81 -3.71
C PRO A 211 15.88 -0.46 -2.88
N ALA A 212 15.55 0.83 -2.83
CA ALA A 212 14.46 1.33 -2.00
C ALA A 212 13.68 2.44 -2.71
N PHE A 213 12.44 2.63 -2.26
CA PHE A 213 11.49 3.55 -2.88
C PHE A 213 12.00 4.99 -2.76
N LYS A 214 11.83 5.80 -3.80
CA LYS A 214 11.98 7.26 -3.68
C LYS A 214 10.78 7.84 -2.95
N GLY A 215 10.98 8.91 -2.20
CA GLY A 215 9.92 9.58 -1.45
C GLY A 215 10.14 11.07 -1.33
N ASN A 216 9.06 11.85 -1.38
CA ASN A 216 9.04 13.27 -1.05
C ASN A 216 7.64 13.71 -0.59
N PHE A 217 7.34 15.00 -0.67
CA PHE A 217 6.05 15.58 -0.29
C PHE A 217 5.43 16.34 -1.45
N VAL A 218 4.11 16.30 -1.56
CA VAL A 218 3.35 17.10 -2.52
C VAL A 218 2.15 17.74 -1.82
N LYS A 219 1.80 18.96 -2.24
CA LYS A 219 0.54 19.60 -1.86
C LYS A 219 -0.55 19.19 -2.85
N VAL A 220 -1.73 18.84 -2.36
CA VAL A 220 -2.86 18.46 -3.21
C VAL A 220 -3.96 19.50 -3.09
N VAL A 221 -4.46 19.95 -4.23
CA VAL A 221 -5.60 20.87 -4.35
C VAL A 221 -6.63 20.19 -5.26
N ILE A 222 -7.88 20.07 -4.83
CA ILE A 222 -8.96 19.45 -5.61
C ILE A 222 -10.08 20.46 -5.78
N ASN A 223 -10.47 20.75 -7.02
CA ASN A 223 -11.53 21.72 -7.36
C ASN A 223 -11.34 23.08 -6.65
N GLY A 224 -10.10 23.55 -6.61
CA GLY A 224 -9.71 24.82 -5.98
C GLY A 224 -9.53 24.76 -4.46
N GLU A 225 -9.75 23.61 -3.82
CA GLU A 225 -9.67 23.45 -2.36
C GLU A 225 -8.40 22.70 -1.93
N SER A 226 -7.66 23.22 -0.95
CA SER A 226 -6.45 22.58 -0.43
C SER A 226 -6.76 21.36 0.45
N TRP A 227 -6.32 20.18 0.00
CA TRP A 227 -6.41 18.92 0.77
C TRP A 227 -5.19 18.69 1.66
N GLY A 228 -4.19 19.56 1.59
CA GLY A 228 -2.99 19.56 2.41
C GLY A 228 -1.81 18.80 1.79
N ILE A 229 -0.81 18.50 2.62
CA ILE A 229 0.42 17.82 2.21
C ILE A 229 0.25 16.32 2.27
N TYR A 230 0.57 15.60 1.20
CA TYR A 230 0.62 14.15 1.14
C TYR A 230 2.07 13.67 1.14
N SER A 231 2.37 12.59 1.87
CA SER A 231 3.61 11.85 1.65
C SER A 231 3.49 11.16 0.29
N HIS A 232 4.50 11.35 -0.56
CA HIS A 232 4.50 10.89 -1.94
C HIS A 232 5.62 9.88 -2.14
N ILE A 233 5.25 8.61 -2.30
CA ILE A 233 6.19 7.48 -2.34
C ILE A 233 6.11 6.78 -3.69
N GLN A 234 7.26 6.40 -4.23
CA GLN A 234 7.36 5.68 -5.49
C GLN A 234 6.54 4.39 -5.48
N GLN A 235 5.85 4.13 -6.59
CA GLN A 235 5.10 2.88 -6.74
C GLN A 235 6.04 1.72 -7.06
N PHE A 236 5.78 0.55 -6.47
CA PHE A 236 6.42 -0.70 -6.86
C PHE A 236 5.93 -1.18 -8.23
N ASN A 237 6.47 -0.58 -9.28
CA ASN A 237 6.09 -0.80 -10.67
C ASN A 237 7.33 -0.93 -11.58
N LYS A 238 7.12 -0.96 -12.90
CA LYS A 238 8.22 -1.06 -13.87
C LYS A 238 9.17 0.15 -13.84
N ASP A 239 8.70 1.32 -13.39
CA ASP A 239 9.54 2.51 -13.25
C ASP A 239 10.47 2.37 -12.03
N PHE A 240 10.00 1.75 -10.93
CA PHE A 240 10.88 1.38 -9.81
C PHE A 240 11.96 0.37 -10.23
N LEU A 241 11.60 -0.63 -11.03
CA LEU A 241 12.56 -1.61 -11.53
C LEU A 241 13.60 -0.96 -12.44
N GLU A 242 13.19 -0.04 -13.31
CA GLU A 242 14.10 0.70 -14.18
C GLU A 242 15.07 1.57 -13.37
N ASP A 243 14.55 2.26 -12.35
CA ASP A 243 15.34 3.15 -11.48
C ASP A 243 16.40 2.40 -10.65
N ASN A 244 16.10 1.19 -10.18
CA ASN A 244 16.95 0.47 -9.21
C ASN A 244 17.70 -0.73 -9.80
N PHE A 245 17.17 -1.33 -10.87
CA PHE A 245 17.72 -2.56 -11.47
C PHE A 245 18.05 -2.38 -12.96
N GLY A 246 17.81 -1.21 -13.54
CA GLY A 246 18.11 -0.93 -14.96
C GLY A 246 17.27 -1.75 -15.95
N THR A 247 16.16 -2.34 -15.49
CA THR A 247 15.28 -3.19 -16.30
C THR A 247 13.82 -2.96 -15.97
N ARG A 248 12.93 -3.13 -16.96
CA ARG A 248 11.47 -3.09 -16.76
C ARG A 248 10.85 -4.48 -16.64
N GLY A 249 11.68 -5.53 -16.65
CA GLY A 249 11.29 -6.94 -16.59
C GLY A 249 11.45 -7.58 -15.22
N GLY A 250 10.98 -8.83 -15.10
CA GLY A 250 10.99 -9.61 -13.86
C GLY A 250 9.61 -9.66 -13.19
N VAL A 251 9.52 -10.44 -12.12
CA VAL A 251 8.26 -10.77 -11.44
C VAL A 251 8.20 -10.08 -10.09
N ARG A 252 7.06 -9.47 -9.78
CA ARG A 252 6.83 -8.68 -8.57
C ARG A 252 5.71 -9.29 -7.73
N TRP A 253 5.94 -9.43 -6.43
CA TRP A 253 4.91 -9.74 -5.45
C TRP A 253 4.87 -8.65 -4.38
N LYS A 254 3.66 -8.26 -3.99
CA LYS A 254 3.42 -7.48 -2.78
C LYS A 254 2.97 -8.41 -1.66
N ILE A 255 3.55 -8.28 -0.48
CA ILE A 255 3.16 -9.00 0.71
C ILE A 255 2.66 -7.97 1.71
N GLY A 256 1.39 -8.06 2.11
CA GLY A 256 0.76 -7.10 3.01
C GLY A 256 0.19 -7.75 4.27
N ALA A 257 -0.04 -6.94 5.31
CA ALA A 257 -0.55 -7.40 6.61
C ALA A 257 -1.85 -8.24 6.57
N GLY A 258 -2.63 -8.16 5.48
CA GLY A 258 -3.86 -8.93 5.30
C GLY A 258 -3.69 -10.45 5.18
N GLY A 259 -2.47 -10.95 4.97
CA GLY A 259 -2.18 -12.38 4.79
C GLY A 259 -2.18 -13.22 6.08
N GLY A 260 -2.44 -12.61 7.25
CA GLY A 260 -2.44 -13.33 8.53
C GLY A 260 -1.09 -13.94 8.91
N GLY A 261 0.01 -13.25 8.57
CA GLY A 261 1.38 -13.71 8.82
C GLY A 261 1.90 -14.80 7.87
N ARG A 262 1.16 -15.11 6.80
CA ARG A 262 1.55 -16.14 5.80
C ARG A 262 2.56 -15.65 4.77
N GLY A 263 3.09 -14.44 4.93
CA GLY A 263 4.12 -13.85 4.07
C GLY A 263 5.54 -13.98 4.64
N ASN A 264 5.78 -14.93 5.54
CA ASN A 264 7.05 -15.06 6.29
C ASN A 264 8.17 -15.80 5.53
N LEU A 265 8.11 -15.91 4.19
CA LEU A 265 9.01 -16.72 3.36
C LEU A 265 9.15 -18.20 3.76
N GLY A 266 8.27 -18.72 4.61
CA GLY A 266 8.17 -20.16 4.86
C GLY A 266 7.68 -20.91 3.62
N TYR A 267 7.84 -22.24 3.61
CA TYR A 267 7.33 -23.11 2.55
C TYR A 267 5.95 -23.68 2.94
N PRO A 268 4.84 -23.10 2.45
CA PRO A 268 3.49 -23.59 2.76
C PRO A 268 3.04 -24.73 1.85
N GLY A 269 3.73 -24.97 0.73
CA GLY A 269 3.36 -25.94 -0.30
C GLY A 269 3.74 -25.48 -1.71
N ASP A 270 3.33 -26.26 -2.72
CA ASP A 270 3.64 -26.02 -4.13
C ASP A 270 2.50 -25.29 -4.89
N LEU A 271 1.32 -25.13 -4.29
CA LEU A 271 0.15 -24.56 -4.97
C LEU A 271 0.08 -23.05 -4.78
N LYS A 272 -0.47 -22.32 -5.76
CA LYS A 272 -0.70 -20.87 -5.66
C LYS A 272 -1.52 -20.52 -4.42
N GLU A 273 -2.52 -21.33 -4.10
CA GLU A 273 -3.45 -21.15 -2.99
C GLU A 273 -2.75 -21.21 -1.62
N ASP A 274 -1.59 -21.86 -1.54
CA ASP A 274 -0.78 -21.95 -0.33
C ASP A 274 -0.14 -20.58 0.02
N TYR A 275 0.07 -19.73 -1.00
CA TYR A 275 0.68 -18.40 -0.89
C TYR A 275 -0.35 -17.28 -0.70
N GLY A 276 -1.40 -17.51 0.10
CA GLY A 276 -2.49 -16.54 0.30
C GLY A 276 -2.09 -15.15 0.82
N GLY A 277 -0.86 -14.98 1.34
CA GLY A 277 -0.31 -13.67 1.75
C GLY A 277 0.42 -12.90 0.64
N TYR A 278 0.57 -13.49 -0.55
CA TYR A 278 1.34 -12.93 -1.65
C TYR A 278 0.39 -12.45 -2.75
N GLN A 279 0.57 -11.21 -3.18
CA GLN A 279 -0.16 -10.63 -4.29
C GLN A 279 0.78 -10.48 -5.49
N LEU A 280 0.59 -11.31 -6.51
CA LEU A 280 1.32 -11.20 -7.77
C LEU A 280 0.93 -9.89 -8.49
N GLY A 281 1.92 -9.02 -8.72
CA GLY A 281 1.76 -7.73 -9.39
C GLY A 281 2.24 -7.72 -10.84
N THR A 282 2.55 -8.88 -11.41
CA THR A 282 3.01 -9.06 -12.79
C THR A 282 2.02 -9.92 -13.55
N GLU A 283 1.35 -9.32 -14.53
CA GLU A 283 0.37 -10.00 -15.38
C GLU A 283 1.04 -11.02 -16.29
N GLY A 284 0.36 -12.14 -16.54
CA GLY A 284 0.84 -13.20 -17.45
C GLY A 284 2.05 -14.00 -16.95
N ALA A 285 2.46 -13.84 -15.70
CA ALA A 285 3.57 -14.59 -15.10
C ALA A 285 3.08 -15.89 -14.44
N ASP A 286 2.57 -16.83 -15.23
CA ASP A 286 1.93 -18.05 -14.71
C ASP A 286 2.92 -18.95 -13.94
N ASP A 287 4.19 -18.99 -14.35
CA ASP A 287 5.24 -19.77 -13.70
C ASP A 287 5.75 -19.15 -12.39
N ALA A 288 5.38 -17.91 -12.08
CA ALA A 288 5.76 -17.18 -10.89
C ALA A 288 5.51 -17.98 -9.60
N TRP A 289 4.36 -18.62 -9.49
CA TRP A 289 3.98 -19.39 -8.29
C TRP A 289 4.88 -20.61 -8.08
N LYS A 290 5.31 -21.25 -9.16
CA LYS A 290 6.31 -22.32 -9.09
C LYS A 290 7.66 -21.78 -8.64
N LYS A 291 8.07 -20.62 -9.14
CA LYS A 291 9.36 -19.99 -8.78
C LYS A 291 9.43 -19.62 -7.30
N ILE A 292 8.36 -19.04 -6.74
CA ILE A 292 8.33 -18.69 -5.31
C ILE A 292 8.28 -19.96 -4.46
N ALA A 293 7.58 -21.01 -4.87
CA ALA A 293 7.57 -22.29 -4.16
C ALA A 293 8.93 -23.00 -4.14
N GLU A 294 9.64 -23.00 -5.28
CA GLU A 294 11.02 -23.49 -5.33
C GLU A 294 11.95 -22.70 -4.41
N PHE A 295 11.76 -21.37 -4.33
CA PHE A 295 12.59 -20.50 -3.50
C PHE A 295 12.32 -20.68 -2.00
N THR A 296 11.06 -20.69 -1.57
CA THR A 296 10.72 -20.91 -0.16
C THR A 296 11.06 -22.33 0.29
N ARG A 297 10.92 -23.34 -0.58
CA ARG A 297 11.40 -24.70 -0.31
C ARG A 297 12.92 -24.73 -0.12
N LEU A 298 13.68 -24.04 -0.98
CA LEU A 298 15.13 -23.92 -0.84
C LEU A 298 15.52 -23.32 0.52
N LEU A 299 14.85 -22.24 0.94
CA LEU A 299 15.06 -21.60 2.24
C LEU A 299 14.74 -22.54 3.41
N ASN A 300 13.64 -23.29 3.30
CA ASN A 300 13.10 -24.07 4.41
C ASN A 300 13.76 -25.45 4.59
N GLU A 301 14.17 -26.10 3.50
CA GLU A 301 14.65 -27.49 3.52
C GLU A 301 16.17 -27.63 3.39
N THR A 302 16.90 -26.56 3.01
CA THR A 302 18.36 -26.63 2.90
C THR A 302 19.01 -26.64 4.29
N PRO A 303 19.90 -27.60 4.60
CA PRO A 303 20.65 -27.60 5.85
C PRO A 303 21.45 -26.31 6.05
N LEU A 304 21.48 -25.79 7.27
CA LEU A 304 22.12 -24.50 7.59
C LEU A 304 23.57 -24.38 7.11
N GLY A 305 24.35 -25.48 7.16
CA GLY A 305 25.74 -25.50 6.70
C GLY A 305 25.91 -25.34 5.18
N GLU A 306 24.86 -25.57 4.40
CA GLU A 306 24.86 -25.46 2.93
C GLU A 306 24.03 -24.25 2.44
N LEU A 307 23.26 -23.64 3.34
CA LEU A 307 22.23 -22.65 2.97
C LEU A 307 22.82 -21.41 2.29
N ALA A 308 23.90 -20.85 2.84
CA ALA A 308 24.53 -19.65 2.29
C ALA A 308 25.02 -19.89 0.85
N GLU A 309 25.65 -21.03 0.59
CA GLU A 309 26.15 -21.39 -0.74
C GLU A 309 25.01 -21.55 -1.75
N LYS A 310 23.95 -22.30 -1.38
CA LYS A 310 22.80 -22.51 -2.28
C LYS A 310 21.97 -21.25 -2.51
N LEU A 311 21.88 -20.36 -1.52
CA LEU A 311 21.17 -19.09 -1.65
C LEU A 311 21.92 -18.06 -2.48
N ASN A 312 23.25 -18.07 -2.47
CA ASN A 312 24.05 -17.00 -3.09
C ASN A 312 23.69 -16.76 -4.57
N GLY A 313 23.38 -17.83 -5.32
CA GLY A 313 22.96 -17.75 -6.72
C GLY A 313 21.46 -17.47 -6.95
N ARG A 314 20.66 -17.41 -5.88
CA ARG A 314 19.19 -17.32 -5.97
C ARG A 314 18.58 -16.15 -5.20
N PHE A 315 19.30 -15.58 -4.25
CA PHE A 315 18.80 -14.52 -3.38
C PHE A 315 19.86 -13.45 -3.20
N ASP A 316 19.42 -12.20 -3.14
CA ASP A 316 20.30 -11.12 -2.75
C ASP A 316 20.46 -11.04 -1.24
N ILE A 317 21.33 -11.91 -0.71
CA ILE A 317 21.58 -12.05 0.73
C ILE A 317 22.05 -10.72 1.33
N ASP A 318 22.91 -9.96 0.64
CA ASP A 318 23.45 -8.71 1.17
C ASP A 318 22.35 -7.67 1.38
N SER A 319 21.55 -7.41 0.33
CA SER A 319 20.38 -6.52 0.42
C SER A 319 19.36 -7.00 1.46
N ALA A 320 19.16 -8.30 1.60
CA ALA A 320 18.28 -8.85 2.62
C ALA A 320 18.79 -8.62 4.05
N MET A 321 20.10 -8.73 4.28
CA MET A 321 20.70 -8.44 5.59
C MET A 321 20.61 -6.95 5.92
N TRP A 322 20.85 -6.07 4.95
CA TRP A 322 20.61 -4.63 5.12
C TRP A 322 19.16 -4.30 5.41
N SER A 323 18.23 -4.97 4.75
CA SER A 323 16.80 -4.84 5.05
C SER A 323 16.52 -5.22 6.51
N LEU A 324 17.00 -6.36 7.00
CA LEU A 324 16.82 -6.72 8.41
C LEU A 324 17.45 -5.70 9.36
N ALA A 325 18.64 -5.18 9.05
CA ALA A 325 19.29 -4.15 9.85
C ALA A 325 18.47 -2.86 9.91
N LEU A 326 17.89 -2.43 8.79
CA LEU A 326 17.02 -1.27 8.70
C LEU A 326 15.73 -1.48 9.51
N GLU A 327 15.08 -2.65 9.43
CA GLU A 327 13.91 -2.95 10.26
C GLU A 327 14.24 -2.83 11.76
N CYS A 328 15.40 -3.34 12.19
CA CYS A 328 15.85 -3.20 13.58
C CYS A 328 16.08 -1.74 13.99
N VAL A 329 16.78 -0.95 13.17
CA VAL A 329 17.12 0.46 13.48
C VAL A 329 15.87 1.33 13.55
N PHE A 330 14.93 1.12 12.63
CA PHE A 330 13.70 1.90 12.54
C PHE A 330 12.56 1.35 13.40
N GLN A 331 12.75 0.19 14.04
CA GLN A 331 11.71 -0.52 14.80
C GLN A 331 10.49 -0.82 13.93
N ASP A 332 10.76 -1.28 12.72
CA ASP A 332 9.73 -1.65 11.75
C ASP A 332 9.15 -3.01 12.10
N GLU A 333 7.84 -3.14 11.92
CA GLU A 333 7.13 -4.41 12.12
C GLU A 333 6.92 -5.17 10.79
N GLY A 334 7.87 -5.06 9.87
CA GLY A 334 7.77 -5.60 8.51
C GLY A 334 7.95 -7.12 8.42
N TYR A 335 8.93 -7.54 7.63
CA TYR A 335 9.15 -8.95 7.34
C TYR A 335 9.53 -9.73 8.60
N PHE A 336 10.46 -9.20 9.41
CA PHE A 336 11.06 -9.95 10.52
C PHE A 336 10.04 -10.32 11.60
N THR A 337 9.11 -9.42 11.93
CA THR A 337 8.18 -9.60 13.05
C THR A 337 6.80 -10.10 12.62
N ARG A 338 6.23 -9.55 11.53
CA ARG A 338 4.87 -9.88 11.07
C ARG A 338 4.85 -10.78 9.84
N GLY A 339 5.96 -10.92 9.13
CA GLY A 339 5.98 -11.59 7.83
C GLY A 339 5.11 -10.85 6.81
N SER A 340 5.10 -9.52 6.86
CA SER A 340 4.30 -8.66 5.99
C SER A 340 5.02 -7.34 5.66
N ASP A 341 4.39 -6.51 4.85
CA ASP A 341 4.81 -5.13 4.55
C ASP A 341 6.17 -5.03 3.86
N TYR A 342 6.41 -5.98 2.95
CA TYR A 342 7.54 -5.96 2.05
C TYR A 342 7.11 -6.41 0.64
N ASN A 343 8.00 -6.25 -0.32
CA ASN A 343 7.83 -6.76 -1.66
C ASN A 343 8.93 -7.76 -2.00
N LEU A 344 8.60 -8.69 -2.89
CA LEU A 344 9.58 -9.54 -3.54
C LEU A 344 9.69 -9.19 -5.01
N TYR A 345 10.93 -9.19 -5.48
CA TYR A 345 11.24 -9.06 -6.90
C TYR A 345 12.10 -10.24 -7.33
N LEU A 346 11.66 -10.97 -8.35
CA LEU A 346 12.48 -11.94 -9.07
C LEU A 346 12.97 -11.27 -10.35
N ASP A 347 14.28 -11.01 -10.41
CA ASP A 347 14.88 -10.35 -11.56
C ASP A 347 14.98 -11.30 -12.78
N PRO A 348 15.28 -10.76 -13.98
CA PRO A 348 15.44 -11.57 -15.19
C PRO A 348 16.54 -12.63 -15.12
N ASP A 349 17.54 -12.46 -14.25
CA ASP A 349 18.64 -13.41 -14.04
C ASP A 349 18.24 -14.52 -13.05
N GLY A 350 17.04 -14.44 -12.48
CA GLY A 350 16.48 -15.45 -11.59
C GLY A 350 16.88 -15.26 -10.13
N ARG A 351 17.34 -14.07 -9.72
CA ARG A 351 17.65 -13.76 -8.32
C ARG A 351 16.46 -13.07 -7.65
N PHE A 352 16.13 -13.51 -6.46
CA PHE A 352 15.13 -12.89 -5.60
C PHE A 352 15.74 -11.72 -4.81
N HIS A 353 14.96 -10.65 -4.66
CA HIS A 353 15.27 -9.46 -3.90
C HIS A 353 14.15 -9.19 -2.91
N LEU A 354 14.51 -8.97 -1.64
CA LEU A 354 13.59 -8.53 -0.59
C LEU A 354 13.64 -7.01 -0.52
N LEU A 355 12.48 -6.36 -0.65
CA LEU A 355 12.37 -4.91 -0.76
C LEU A 355 11.41 -4.37 0.31
N GLN A 356 11.92 -3.57 1.23
CA GLN A 356 11.15 -3.00 2.33
C GLN A 356 10.04 -2.04 1.85
N HIS A 357 8.92 -2.01 2.55
CA HIS A 357 7.77 -1.17 2.20
C HIS A 357 7.03 -0.68 3.45
N ASP A 358 6.18 0.34 3.30
CA ASP A 358 5.23 0.78 4.34
C ASP A 358 5.91 1.25 5.65
N GLY A 359 6.99 2.01 5.54
CA GLY A 359 7.75 2.57 6.68
C GLY A 359 7.07 3.75 7.38
N ASN A 360 5.74 3.82 7.42
CA ASN A 360 4.98 4.91 8.05
C ASN A 360 4.74 4.69 9.55
N GLU A 361 4.82 3.44 10.03
CA GLU A 361 4.62 3.06 11.44
C GLU A 361 5.93 2.92 12.24
N VAL A 362 7.06 3.28 11.64
CA VAL A 362 8.40 3.22 12.25
C VAL A 362 8.67 4.36 13.24
N MET A 363 9.77 4.29 13.99
CA MET A 363 10.19 5.35 14.92
C MET A 363 9.07 5.79 15.87
N ASN A 364 8.30 4.82 16.35
CA ASN A 364 7.23 5.05 17.31
C ASN A 364 7.78 4.91 18.73
N ILE A 365 7.28 5.74 19.64
CA ILE A 365 7.57 5.59 21.07
C ILE A 365 6.82 4.34 21.55
N PRO A 366 7.49 3.32 22.12
CA PRO A 366 6.83 2.11 22.58
C PRO A 366 5.68 2.44 23.54
N GLY A 367 4.47 2.08 23.16
CA GLY A 367 3.26 2.33 23.95
C GLY A 367 3.09 1.33 25.08
N GLY A 368 3.77 1.54 26.21
CA GLY A 368 3.46 0.91 27.49
C GLY A 368 4.01 -0.51 27.72
N PRO A 369 3.94 -0.99 28.98
CA PRO A 369 4.65 -2.17 29.44
C PRO A 369 4.05 -3.46 28.86
N GLY A 370 4.83 -4.20 28.09
CA GLY A 370 4.52 -5.58 27.70
C GLY A 370 4.51 -5.89 26.21
N MET A 371 4.69 -4.89 25.34
CA MET A 371 5.08 -5.16 23.94
C MET A 371 6.60 -5.27 23.88
N PRO A 372 7.17 -6.36 23.32
CA PRO A 372 8.58 -6.38 22.98
C PRO A 372 8.87 -5.18 22.07
N SER A 373 9.89 -4.40 22.43
CA SER A 373 10.57 -3.55 21.47
C SER A 373 11.59 -4.44 20.78
N GLY A 374 11.39 -4.72 19.50
CA GLY A 374 12.25 -5.58 18.69
C GLY A 374 11.76 -7.01 18.53
#